data_AF-A0A8T4L0C8-F1
#
_entry.id   AF-A0A8T4L0C8-F1
#
_cell.length_a   1.000
_cell.length_b   1.000
_cell.length_c   1.000
_cell.angle_alpha   90.00
_cell.angle_beta   90.00
_cell.angle_gamma   90.00
#
_symmetry.space_group_name_H-M   'P 1'
#
loop_
_entity.id
_entity.type
_entity.pdbx_description
1 polymer ?
#
loop_
_entity_poly.entity_id
_entity_poly.type
_entity_poly.pdbx_seq_one_letter_code
_entity_poly.pdbx_strand_id
1 'polypeptide(L)' 'MLGEIASNYPKAAEILMAHGLHCIGCGVSAFETLEQGAKAHGMDDAEIKKMLKEINSAI' A
#
# COMPACT_ATOMS: atom_id res chain seq x y z
N MET A 1 0.24 -6.32 -7.51
CA MET A 1 0.13 -6.83 -6.12
C MET A 1 0.75 -5.84 -5.14
N LEU A 2 0.38 -5.86 -3.85
CA LEU A 2 0.94 -4.92 -2.85
C LEU A 2 2.48 -4.95 -2.82
N GLY A 3 3.06 -6.15 -2.80
CA GLY A 3 4.52 -6.34 -2.80
C GLY A 3 5.21 -5.83 -4.08
N GLU A 4 4.54 -5.92 -5.24
CA GLU A 4 5.07 -5.40 -6.51
C GLU A 4 5.12 -3.87 -6.51
N ILE A 5 4.10 -3.20 -5.96
CA ILE A 5 4.06 -1.74 -5.85
C ILE A 5 5.23 -1.28 -4.99
N ALA A 6 5.42 -1.91 -3.83
CA ALA A 6 6.51 -1.56 -2.92
C ALA A 6 7.90 -1.82 -3.53
N SER A 7 8.05 -2.89 -4.33
CA SER A 7 9.33 -3.25 -4.94
C SER A 7 9.70 -2.37 -6.14
N ASN A 8 8.72 -2.01 -6.97
CA ASN A 8 8.96 -1.23 -8.20
C ASN A 8 8.97 0.28 -7.96
N TYR A 9 8.32 0.75 -6.89
CA TYR A 9 8.16 2.16 -6.60
C TYR A 9 8.58 2.45 -5.15
N PRO A 10 9.88 2.71 -4.89
CA PRO A 10 10.38 3.01 -3.54
C PRO A 10 9.64 4.17 -2.86
N LYS A 11 9.23 5.17 -3.65
CA LYS A 11 8.43 6.29 -3.15
C LYS A 11 7.03 5.89 -2.70
N ALA A 12 6.40 4.95 -3.42
CA ALA A 12 5.12 4.38 -2.99
C ALA A 12 5.29 3.56 -1.72
N ALA A 13 6.40 2.82 -1.56
CA ALA A 13 6.70 2.09 -0.33
C ALA A 13 6.76 3.02 0.90
N GLU A 14 7.41 4.18 0.78
CA GLU A 14 7.44 5.20 1.86
C GLU A 14 6.03 5.65 2.26
N ILE A 15 5.17 5.91 1.26
CA ILE A 15 3.78 6.34 1.50
C ILE A 15 2.97 5.21 2.15
N LEU A 16 3.06 3.98 1.63
CA LEU A 16 2.38 2.81 2.20
C LEU A 16 2.74 2.62 3.67
N MET A 17 4.03 2.72 4.01
CA MET A 17 4.49 2.64 5.40
C MET A 17 3.95 3.78 6.26
N ALA A 18 3.91 5.01 5.73
CA ALA A 18 3.35 6.17 6.44
C ALA A 18 1.85 6.02 6.75
N HIS A 19 1.11 5.29 5.90
CA HIS A 19 -0.30 4.93 6.16
C HIS A 19 -0.44 3.68 7.04
N GLY A 20 0.64 3.02 7.44
CA GLY A 20 0.60 1.89 8.37
C GLY A 20 0.79 0.50 7.73
N LEU A 21 0.96 0.43 6.41
CA LEU A 21 1.22 -0.82 5.67
C LEU A 21 2.70 -1.21 5.73
N HIS A 22 3.20 -1.48 6.94
CA HIS A 22 4.59 -1.93 7.15
C HIS A 22 4.82 -3.35 6.64
N CYS A 23 3.76 -4.12 6.42
CA CYS A 23 3.77 -5.50 5.95
C CYS A 23 4.14 -5.64 4.46
N ILE A 24 4.49 -4.56 3.75
CA ILE A 24 4.86 -4.60 2.33
C ILE A 24 5.99 -5.60 2.00
N GLY A 25 6.85 -5.96 2.97
CA GLY A 25 7.88 -6.99 2.84
C GLY A 25 7.50 -8.38 3.38
N CYS A 26 6.28 -8.59 3.86
CA CYS A 26 5.79 -9.90 4.32
C CYS A 26 5.50 -10.80 3.12
N GLY A 27 5.71 -12.12 3.24
CA GLY A 27 5.42 -13.07 2.14
C GLY A 27 3.96 -13.07 1.67
N VAL A 28 3.03 -12.55 2.48
CA VAL A 28 1.62 -12.38 2.12
C VAL A 28 1.41 -11.24 1.11
N SER A 29 2.28 -10.22 1.10
CA SER A 29 2.12 -9.03 0.25
C SER A 29 2.20 -9.34 -1.26
N ALA A 30 2.81 -10.48 -1.61
CA ALA A 30 2.85 -11.01 -2.97
C ALA A 30 1.50 -11.56 -3.46
N PHE A 31 0.59 -11.88 -2.53
CA PHE A 31 -0.68 -12.56 -2.81
C PHE A 31 -1.91 -11.71 -2.47
N GLU A 32 -1.74 -10.48 -1.98
CA GLU A 32 -2.83 -9.53 -1.73
C GLU A 32 -2.78 -8.30 -2.65
N THR A 33 -3.97 -7.74 -2.92
CA THR A 33 -4.07 -6.40 -3.48
C THR A 33 -3.80 -5.35 -2.40
N LEU A 34 -3.47 -4.13 -2.83
CA LEU A 34 -3.30 -3.01 -1.91
C LEU A 34 -4.58 -2.72 -1.12
N GLU A 35 -5.75 -2.81 -1.76
CA GLU A 35 -7.03 -2.60 -1.09
C GLU A 35 -7.32 -3.67 -0.03
N GLN A 36 -7.02 -4.95 -0.33
CA GLN A 36 -7.18 -6.05 0.62
C GLN A 36 -6.27 -5.88 1.83
N GLY A 37 -4.99 -5.57 1.62
CA GLY A 37 -4.04 -5.31 2.70
C GLY A 37 -4.46 -4.10 3.55
N ALA A 38 -4.88 -3.01 2.90
CA ALA A 38 -5.40 -1.83 3.59
C ALA A 38 -6.62 -2.14 4.47
N LYS A 39 -7.61 -2.86 3.93
CA LYS A 39 -8.82 -3.26 4.67
C LYS A 39 -8.51 -4.22 5.82
N ALA A 40 -7.57 -5.16 5.63
CA ALA A 40 -7.12 -6.06 6.70
C ALA A 40 -6.47 -5.30 7.87
N HIS A 41 -5.94 -4.10 7.61
CA HIS A 41 -5.37 -3.18 8.59
C HIS A 41 -6.37 -2.11 9.08
N GLY A 42 -7.66 -2.24 8.76
CA GLY A 42 -8.72 -1.40 9.31
C GLY A 42 -8.95 -0.08 8.58
N MET A 43 -8.35 0.13 7.40
CA MET A 43 -8.60 1.32 6.60
C MET A 43 -9.97 1.29 5.93
N ASP A 44 -10.64 2.45 5.90
CA ASP A 44 -11.84 2.63 5.12
C ASP A 44 -11.57 3.01 3.65
N ASP A 45 -12.63 3.01 2.83
CA ASP A 45 -12.51 3.33 1.40
C ASP A 45 -12.02 4.77 1.14
N ALA A 46 -12.24 5.71 2.07
CA ALA A 46 -11.80 7.09 1.93
C ALA A 46 -10.30 7.23 2.20
N GLU A 47 -9.80 6.54 3.22
CA GLU A 47 -8.37 6.43 3.53
C GLU A 47 -7.60 5.77 2.38
N ILE A 48 -8.13 4.67 1.84
CA ILE A 48 -7.54 3.97 0.70
C ILE A 48 -7.46 4.89 -0.53
N LYS A 49 -8.54 5.60 -0.84
CA LYS A 49 -8.56 6.56 -1.97
C LYS A 49 -7.55 7.70 -1.78
N LYS A 50 -7.41 8.21 -0.55
CA LYS A 50 -6.43 9.25 -0.24
C LYS A 50 -5.01 8.74 -0.45
N MET A 51 -4.68 7.57 0.10
CA MET A 51 -3.37 6.94 -0.07
C MET A 51 -3.05 6.67 -1.54
N LEU A 52 -4.00 6.15 -2.33
CA LEU A 52 -3.81 5.93 -3.77
C LEU A 52 -3.53 7.22 -4.53
N LYS A 53 -4.20 8.33 -4.17
CA LYS A 53 -3.94 9.63 -4.79
C LYS A 53 -2.54 10.15 -4.47
N GLU A 54 -2.06 9.95 -3.24
CA GLU A 54 -0.70 10.31 -2.83
C GLU A 54 0.34 9.49 -3.61
N ILE A 55 0.14 8.17 -3.71
CA ILE A 55 1.00 7.28 -4.50
C ILE A 55 1.07 7.74 -5.96
N ASN A 56 -0.08 7.96 -6.60
CA ASN A 56 -0.17 8.38 -8.00
C ASN A 56 0.42 9.77 -8.28
N SER A 57 0.54 10.62 -7.25
CA SER A 57 1.17 11.93 -7.38
C SER A 57 2.68 11.89 -7.21
N ALA A 58 3.20 10.75 -6.73
CA ALA A 58 4.60 10.55 -6.38
C ALA A 58 5.37 9.65 -7.36
N ILE A 59 4.70 9.13 -8.40
CA ILE A 59 5.25 8.24 -9.43
C ILE A 59 4.90 8.70 -10.84
#